data_AF-A0A124GFF3-F1
#
_entry.id   AF-A0A124GFF3-F1
#
_cell.length_a   1.000
_cell.length_b   1.000
_cell.length_c   1.000
_cell.angle_alpha   90.00
_cell.angle_beta   90.00
_cell.angle_gamma   90.00
#
_symmetry.space_group_name_H-M   'P 1'
#
loop_
_entity.id
_entity.type
_entity.pdbx_description
1 polymer ?
#
loop_
_entity_poly.entity_id
_entity_poly.type
_entity_poly.pdbx_seq_one_letter_code
_entity_poly.pdbx_strand_id
1 'polypeptide(L)'
;MSRSAESIIAEAEDLLRTAKFGLEDMVSRPGRAKTGLRNAVIFGRNATWALQNLRSVIIEFDAWYQPKQEEMKADALMRFFHDLRTSIEKKASTPTTTSAYISSFSSSDIERFKPSPPGATGFFIGDQNGVQVGSCHFLTAAKRSTTSSCRPILEV
;
A
#
# COMPACT_ATOMS: atom_id res chain seq x y z
N MET A 1 5.12 25.51 30.84
CA MET A 1 4.19 26.33 30.04
C MET A 1 2.94 25.52 29.79
N SER A 2 1.79 25.95 30.31
CA SER A 2 0.50 25.32 29.97
C SER A 2 0.18 25.61 28.51
N ARG A 3 -0.21 24.58 27.74
CA ARG A 3 -0.68 24.81 26.36
C ARG A 3 -2.07 25.45 26.40
N SER A 4 -2.31 26.45 25.56
CA SER A 4 -3.65 27.03 25.38
C SER A 4 -4.49 26.19 24.41
N ALA A 5 -5.82 26.27 24.51
CA ALA A 5 -6.71 25.60 23.56
C ALA A 5 -6.45 26.05 22.11
N GLU A 6 -6.23 27.35 21.89
CA GLU A 6 -5.88 27.92 20.59
C GLU A 6 -4.63 27.29 19.99
N SER A 7 -3.58 27.10 20.79
CA SER A 7 -2.33 26.49 20.32
C SER A 7 -2.52 25.02 19.89
N ILE A 8 -3.37 24.28 20.59
CA ILE A 8 -3.69 22.88 20.27
C ILE A 8 -4.51 22.78 18.98
N ILE A 9 -5.46 23.71 18.79
CA ILE A 9 -6.27 23.77 17.56
C ILE A 9 -5.37 24.11 16.37
N ALA A 10 -4.50 25.11 16.48
CA ALA A 10 -3.57 25.47 15.42
C ALA A 10 -2.64 24.30 15.04
N GLU A 11 -2.14 23.55 16.03
CA GLU A 11 -1.33 22.35 15.80
C GLU A 11 -2.13 21.26 15.05
N ALA A 12 -3.39 21.03 15.45
CA ALA A 12 -4.26 20.07 14.78
C ALA A 12 -4.57 20.48 13.32
N GLU A 13 -4.76 21.78 13.06
CA GLU A 13 -4.97 22.32 11.72
C GLU A 13 -3.73 22.15 10.82
N ASP A 14 -2.53 22.37 11.36
CA ASP A 14 -1.28 22.17 10.63
C ASP A 14 -1.06 20.71 10.24
N LEU A 15 -1.37 19.79 11.15
CA LEU A 15 -1.34 18.35 10.87
C LEU A 15 -2.37 17.96 9.81
N LEU A 16 -3.58 18.51 9.90
CA LEU A 16 -4.63 18.29 8.90
C LEU A 16 -4.22 18.83 7.52
N ARG A 17 -3.60 20.00 7.47
CA ARG A 17 -3.06 20.59 6.24
C ARG A 17 -2.00 19.70 5.61
N THR A 18 -1.11 19.13 6.42
CA THR A 18 -0.11 18.16 5.94
C THR A 18 -0.75 16.89 5.39
N ALA A 19 -1.82 16.40 6.02
CA ALA A 19 -2.59 15.26 5.51
C ALA A 19 -3.23 15.56 4.15
N LYS A 20 -3.76 16.77 3.96
CA LYS A 20 -4.31 17.24 2.67
C LYS A 20 -3.25 17.28 1.58
N PHE A 21 -2.05 17.77 1.85
CA PHE A 21 -0.94 17.71 0.88
C PHE A 21 -0.55 16.28 0.53
N GLY A 22 -0.59 15.36 1.49
CA GLY A 22 -0.41 13.93 1.21
C GLY A 22 -1.46 13.38 0.24
N LEU A 23 -2.72 13.76 0.41
CA LEU A 23 -3.80 13.37 -0.49
C LEU A 23 -3.63 13.97 -1.89
N GLU A 24 -3.28 15.25 -1.98
CA GLU A 24 -3.00 15.91 -3.26
C GLU A 24 -1.83 15.23 -4.00
N ASP A 25 -0.76 14.88 -3.28
CA ASP A 25 0.37 14.14 -3.82
C ASP A 25 -0.02 12.74 -4.30
N MET A 26 -0.97 12.11 -3.61
CA MET A 26 -1.51 10.82 -4.01
C MET A 26 -2.19 10.88 -5.38
N VAL A 27 -2.97 11.94 -5.61
CA VAL A 27 -3.81 12.09 -6.81
C VAL A 27 -3.04 12.70 -7.97
N SER A 28 -2.25 13.74 -7.70
CA SER A 28 -1.64 14.57 -8.75
C SER A 28 -0.26 14.08 -9.21
N ARG A 29 0.41 13.21 -8.43
CA ARG A 29 1.79 12.78 -8.71
C ARG A 29 1.93 11.26 -8.59
N PRO A 30 1.78 10.50 -9.68
CA PRO A 30 1.86 9.04 -9.67
C PRO A 30 3.14 8.49 -9.01
N GLY A 31 4.29 9.11 -9.26
CA GLY A 31 5.57 8.72 -8.65
C GLY A 31 5.66 8.98 -7.14
N ARG A 32 4.79 9.82 -6.57
CA ARG A 32 4.69 10.09 -5.13
C ARG A 32 3.45 9.45 -4.51
N ALA A 33 2.66 8.70 -5.27
CA ALA A 33 1.33 8.30 -4.82
C ALA A 33 1.35 7.52 -3.50
N LYS A 34 2.29 6.58 -3.39
CA LYS A 34 2.50 5.77 -2.18
C LYS A 34 2.95 6.60 -0.97
N THR A 35 3.82 7.58 -1.19
CA THR A 35 4.28 8.50 -0.14
C THR A 35 3.16 9.44 0.28
N GLY A 36 2.39 9.95 -0.69
CA GLY A 36 1.21 10.78 -0.45
C GLY A 36 0.17 10.05 0.41
N LEU A 37 -0.17 8.80 0.06
CA LEU A 37 -1.07 7.95 0.85
C LEU A 37 -0.58 7.78 2.30
N ARG A 38 0.70 7.45 2.49
CA ARG A 38 1.28 7.30 3.83
C ARG A 38 1.18 8.59 4.64
N ASN A 39 1.52 9.72 4.03
CA ASN A 39 1.44 11.02 4.67
C ASN A 39 -0.01 11.36 5.04
N ALA A 40 -0.96 11.17 4.12
CA ALA A 40 -2.38 11.43 4.38
C ALA A 40 -2.89 10.65 5.60
N VAL A 41 -2.59 9.35 5.66
CA VAL A 41 -3.07 8.47 6.74
C VAL A 41 -2.40 8.77 8.08
N ILE A 42 -1.08 8.94 8.11
CA ILE A 42 -0.32 9.19 9.35
C ILE A 42 -0.67 10.56 9.91
N PHE A 43 -0.60 11.62 9.10
CA PHE A 43 -0.87 12.98 9.57
C PHE A 43 -2.36 13.19 9.89
N GLY A 44 -3.27 12.48 9.21
CA GLY A 44 -4.69 12.46 9.57
C GLY A 44 -4.90 11.95 11.00
N ARG A 45 -4.27 10.83 11.39
CA ARG A 45 -4.34 10.33 12.77
C ARG A 45 -3.71 11.30 13.77
N ASN A 46 -2.58 11.90 13.41
CA ASN A 46 -1.88 12.87 14.26
C ASN A 46 -2.77 14.08 14.53
N ALA A 47 -3.51 14.59 13.53
CA ALA A 47 -4.46 15.68 13.72
C ALA A 47 -5.54 15.31 14.75
N THR A 48 -6.12 14.10 14.66
CA THR A 48 -7.08 13.61 15.66
C THR A 48 -6.45 13.47 17.05
N TRP A 49 -5.20 13.03 17.13
CA TRP A 49 -4.49 12.90 18.40
C TRP A 49 -4.21 14.27 19.03
N ALA A 50 -3.75 15.24 18.24
CA ALA A 50 -3.55 16.61 18.67
C ALA A 50 -4.86 17.22 19.18
N LEU A 51 -5.96 17.04 18.45
CA LEU A 51 -7.28 17.52 18.88
C LEU A 51 -7.71 16.91 20.22
N GLN A 52 -7.43 15.62 20.46
CA GLN A 52 -7.73 14.97 21.73
C GLN A 52 -6.93 15.52 22.92
N ASN A 53 -5.83 16.24 22.70
CA ASN A 53 -5.12 16.93 23.78
C ASN A 53 -5.96 18.06 24.40
N LEU A 54 -7.01 18.55 23.71
CA LEU A 54 -7.96 19.54 24.27
C LEU A 54 -8.66 19.04 25.52
N ARG A 55 -8.76 17.73 25.75
CA ARG A 55 -9.33 17.15 26.98
C ARG A 55 -8.60 17.60 28.25
N SER A 56 -7.34 18.02 28.13
CA SER A 56 -6.55 18.53 29.26
C SER A 56 -6.83 20.00 29.59
N VAL A 57 -7.54 20.71 28.69
CA VAL A 57 -7.80 22.15 28.77
C VAL A 57 -9.29 22.45 28.88
N ILE A 58 -10.16 21.63 28.28
CA ILE A 58 -11.62 21.79 28.23
C ILE A 58 -12.27 20.60 28.95
N ILE A 59 -12.99 20.87 30.03
CA ILE A 59 -13.58 19.85 30.92
C ILE A 59 -14.69 19.08 30.19
N GLU A 60 -15.49 19.77 29.38
CA GLU A 60 -16.65 19.23 28.66
C GLU A 60 -16.27 18.55 27.34
N PHE A 61 -14.97 18.46 27.01
CA PHE A 61 -14.49 17.94 25.73
C PHE A 61 -14.97 16.51 25.47
N ASP A 62 -14.87 15.64 26.47
CA ASP A 62 -15.22 14.22 26.31
C ASP A 62 -16.72 14.07 25.99
N ALA A 63 -17.59 14.88 26.61
CA ALA A 63 -19.03 14.87 26.32
C ALA A 63 -19.36 15.35 24.90
N TRP A 64 -18.63 16.33 24.39
CA TRP A 64 -18.79 16.82 23.02
C TRP A 64 -18.22 15.85 21.96
N TYR A 65 -17.09 15.22 22.26
CA TYR A 65 -16.34 14.42 21.29
C TYR A 65 -16.86 12.97 21.19
N GLN A 66 -17.40 12.42 22.28
CA GLN A 66 -17.91 11.05 22.34
C GLN A 66 -18.91 10.70 21.22
N PRO A 67 -19.98 11.48 20.93
CA PRO A 67 -20.90 11.13 19.85
C PRO A 67 -20.20 11.07 18.47
N LYS A 68 -19.26 11.98 18.20
CA LYS A 68 -18.44 11.97 16.96
C LYS A 68 -17.56 10.73 16.88
N GLN A 69 -17.01 10.30 18.02
CA GLN A 69 -16.20 9.09 18.08
C GLN A 69 -17.03 7.84 17.79
N GLU A 70 -18.28 7.79 18.25
CA GLU A 70 -19.22 6.69 17.98
C GLU A 70 -19.62 6.64 16.51
N GLU A 71 -19.93 7.79 15.89
CA GLU A 71 -20.17 7.90 14.44
C GLU A 71 -18.98 7.36 13.63
N MET A 72 -17.75 7.77 13.96
CA MET A 72 -16.54 7.29 13.27
C MET A 72 -16.28 5.80 13.49
N LYS A 73 -16.65 5.22 14.66
CA LYS A 73 -16.52 3.78 14.89
C LYS A 73 -17.48 2.96 14.04
N ALA A 74 -18.69 3.50 13.80
CA ALA A 74 -19.70 2.84 12.98
C ALA A 74 -19.35 2.89 11.48
N ASP A 75 -18.65 3.93 11.04
CA ASP A 75 -18.25 4.12 9.64
C ASP A 75 -17.24 3.04 9.17
N ALA A 76 -17.56 2.37 8.05
CA ALA A 76 -16.67 1.39 7.42
C ALA A 76 -15.40 2.03 6.84
N LEU A 77 -15.48 3.26 6.33
CA LEU A 77 -14.34 3.99 5.78
C LEU A 77 -13.32 4.34 6.87
N MET A 78 -13.80 4.76 8.04
CA MET A 78 -12.94 5.07 9.18
C MET A 78 -12.25 3.81 9.73
N ARG A 79 -12.95 2.67 9.77
CA ARG A 79 -12.34 1.37 10.09
C ARG A 79 -11.24 0.99 9.11
N PHE A 80 -11.47 1.19 7.82
CA PHE A 80 -10.44 0.99 6.79
C PHE A 80 -9.19 1.85 7.06
N PHE A 81 -9.35 3.15 7.35
CA PHE A 81 -8.20 4.02 7.65
C PHE A 81 -7.47 3.62 8.93
N HIS A 82 -8.19 3.15 9.95
CA HIS A 82 -7.58 2.61 11.17
C HIS A 82 -6.67 1.41 10.88
N ASP A 83 -7.16 0.46 10.08
CA ASP A 83 -6.43 -0.76 9.75
C ASP A 83 -5.26 -0.47 8.81
N LEU A 84 -5.47 0.41 7.84
CA LEU A 84 -4.42 0.89 6.94
C LEU A 84 -3.28 1.55 7.72
N ARG A 85 -3.59 2.46 8.65
CA ARG A 85 -2.57 3.08 9.52
C ARG A 85 -1.80 2.03 10.30
N THR A 86 -2.52 1.09 10.90
CA THR A 86 -1.91 0.01 11.68
C THR A 86 -0.97 -0.86 10.83
N SER A 87 -1.34 -1.15 9.58
CA SER A 87 -0.48 -1.86 8.63
C SER A 87 0.77 -1.06 8.27
N ILE A 88 0.63 0.24 8.02
CA ILE A 88 1.75 1.13 7.68
C ILE A 88 2.75 1.19 8.85
N GLU A 89 2.27 1.45 10.07
CA GLU A 89 3.13 1.61 11.26
C GLU A 89 3.80 0.30 11.67
N LYS A 90 3.06 -0.81 11.71
CA LYS A 90 3.53 -2.06 12.34
C LYS A 90 4.10 -3.08 11.36
N LYS A 91 3.62 -3.09 10.11
CA LYS A 91 3.98 -4.15 9.15
C LYS A 91 4.94 -3.66 8.07
N ALA A 92 5.24 -2.35 8.01
CA ALA A 92 5.94 -1.68 6.91
C ALA A 92 5.35 -2.01 5.51
N SER A 93 4.16 -2.62 5.49
CA SER A 93 3.49 -3.14 4.31
C SER A 93 2.39 -2.18 3.97
N THR A 94 2.50 -1.64 2.76
CA THR A 94 1.49 -0.80 2.12
C THR A 94 0.91 -1.72 1.06
N PRO A 95 -0.27 -2.32 1.27
CA PRO A 95 -0.93 -3.14 0.26
C PRO A 95 -1.46 -2.22 -0.85
N THR A 96 -0.55 -1.53 -1.52
CA THR A 96 -0.83 -0.66 -2.65
C THR A 96 -0.46 -1.47 -3.88
N THR A 97 -1.49 -2.00 -4.55
CA THR A 97 -1.33 -2.67 -5.83
C THR A 97 -1.46 -1.62 -6.93
N THR A 98 -0.46 -1.50 -7.79
CA THR A 98 -0.60 -0.75 -9.03
C THR A 98 -1.30 -1.65 -10.03
N SER A 99 -2.53 -1.31 -10.41
CA SER A 99 -3.24 -1.95 -11.51
C SER A 99 -3.23 -1.03 -12.74
N ALA A 100 -3.10 -1.62 -13.92
CA ALA A 100 -3.30 -0.95 -15.19
C ALA A 100 -4.41 -1.70 -15.92
N TYR A 101 -5.39 -0.98 -16.46
CA TYR A 101 -6.44 -1.58 -17.27
C TYR A 101 -6.03 -1.48 -18.75
N ILE A 102 -5.85 -2.63 -19.39
CA ILE A 102 -5.55 -2.72 -20.82
C ILE A 102 -6.88 -3.00 -21.53
N SER A 103 -7.39 -2.03 -22.29
CA SER A 103 -8.68 -2.14 -22.99
C SER A 103 -8.63 -3.10 -24.20
N SER A 104 -7.45 -3.33 -24.77
CA SER A 104 -7.21 -4.25 -25.88
C SER A 104 -5.79 -4.78 -25.80
N PHE A 105 -5.64 -6.10 -25.83
CA PHE A 105 -4.35 -6.77 -25.86
C PHE A 105 -4.30 -7.68 -27.09
N SER A 106 -3.29 -7.49 -27.95
CA SER A 106 -3.05 -8.34 -29.10
C SER A 106 -1.70 -9.06 -28.99
N SER A 107 -1.60 -10.29 -29.52
CA SER A 107 -0.35 -11.03 -29.56
C SER A 107 0.75 -10.30 -30.35
N SER A 108 0.38 -9.44 -31.30
CA SER A 108 1.29 -8.56 -32.03
C SER A 108 1.95 -7.47 -31.17
N ASP A 109 1.34 -7.08 -30.04
CA ASP A 109 1.94 -6.09 -29.14
C ASP A 109 3.15 -6.66 -28.38
N ILE A 110 3.23 -7.98 -28.23
CA ILE A 110 4.37 -8.68 -27.61
C ILE A 110 5.64 -8.48 -28.44
N GLU A 111 5.52 -8.36 -29.76
CA GLU A 111 6.67 -8.18 -30.65
C GLU A 111 7.38 -6.85 -30.44
N ARG A 112 6.68 -5.83 -29.91
CA ARG A 112 7.26 -4.52 -29.59
C ARG A 112 8.28 -4.57 -28.46
N PHE A 113 8.28 -5.62 -27.63
CA PHE A 113 9.18 -5.79 -26.49
C PHE A 113 10.42 -6.64 -26.80
N LYS A 114 10.71 -6.90 -28.08
CA LYS A 114 11.94 -7.59 -28.52
C LYS A 114 13.16 -6.64 -28.39
N PRO A 115 14.36 -7.17 -28.09
CA PRO A 115 14.71 -8.59 -27.97
C PRO A 115 14.36 -9.19 -26.60
N SER A 116 13.90 -10.44 -26.62
CA SER A 116 13.66 -11.21 -25.40
C SER A 116 14.95 -11.32 -24.56
N PRO A 117 14.87 -11.22 -23.22
CA PRO A 117 16.01 -11.45 -22.35
C PRO A 117 16.65 -12.83 -22.60
N PRO A 118 17.99 -12.98 -22.48
CA PRO A 118 18.67 -14.25 -22.69
C PRO A 118 18.08 -15.36 -21.80
N GLY A 119 17.68 -16.48 -22.41
CA GLY A 119 17.09 -17.64 -21.71
C GLY A 119 15.56 -17.61 -21.53
N ALA A 120 14.86 -16.57 -22.00
CA ALA A 120 13.40 -16.53 -21.97
C ALA A 120 12.79 -17.34 -23.13
N THR A 121 12.05 -18.41 -22.80
CA THR A 121 11.35 -19.27 -23.77
C THR A 121 9.93 -18.82 -24.12
N GLY A 122 9.36 -17.88 -23.35
CA GLY A 122 7.99 -17.40 -23.54
C GLY A 122 7.63 -16.22 -22.64
N PHE A 123 6.40 -15.72 -22.81
CA PHE A 123 5.83 -14.62 -22.01
C PHE A 123 4.68 -15.18 -21.15
N PHE A 124 4.69 -14.87 -19.85
CA PHE A 124 3.66 -15.32 -18.92
C PHE A 124 2.75 -14.15 -18.53
N ILE A 125 1.44 -14.31 -18.72
CA ILE A 125 0.41 -13.39 -18.24
C ILE A 125 -0.44 -14.15 -17.23
N GLY A 126 -0.34 -13.77 -15.95
CA GLY A 126 -1.18 -14.33 -14.89
C GLY A 126 -2.44 -13.50 -14.70
N ASP A 127 -3.58 -14.18 -14.51
CA ASP A 127 -4.85 -13.57 -14.08
C ASP A 127 -5.17 -13.95 -12.61
N GLN A 128 -6.34 -13.50 -12.13
CA GLN A 128 -6.79 -13.73 -10.74
C GLN A 128 -7.21 -15.19 -10.46
N ASN A 129 -7.31 -16.05 -11.48
CA ASN A 129 -7.75 -17.43 -11.35
C ASN A 129 -6.60 -18.45 -11.37
N GLY A 130 -5.35 -17.99 -11.51
CA GLY A 130 -4.18 -18.85 -11.50
C GLY A 130 -4.08 -19.66 -12.79
N VAL A 131 -3.07 -19.36 -13.60
CA VAL A 131 -2.74 -20.21 -14.75
C VAL A 131 -2.29 -21.57 -14.22
N GLN A 132 -3.08 -22.59 -14.53
CA GLN A 132 -2.76 -23.98 -14.25
C GLN A 132 -1.44 -24.34 -14.92
N VAL A 133 -0.53 -24.87 -14.09
CA VAL A 133 0.88 -25.07 -14.35
C VAL A 133 1.08 -26.06 -15.50
N GLY A 134 1.56 -25.57 -16.65
CA GLY A 134 2.43 -26.37 -17.50
C GLY A 134 3.83 -26.28 -16.91
N SER A 135 4.25 -27.31 -16.15
CA SER A 135 5.55 -27.47 -15.49
C SER A 135 6.70 -26.69 -16.16
N CYS A 136 7.07 -25.53 -15.60
CA CYS A 136 8.34 -24.88 -15.88
C CYS A 136 9.25 -25.10 -14.66
N HIS A 137 10.18 -26.03 -14.80
CA HIS A 137 11.23 -26.29 -13.81
C HIS A 137 12.04 -25.01 -13.59
N PHE A 138 11.93 -24.46 -12.38
CA PHE A 138 12.81 -23.41 -11.88
C PHE A 138 14.22 -24.01 -11.76
N LEU A 139 15.15 -23.63 -12.65
CA LEU A 139 16.57 -23.81 -12.40
C LEU A 139 17.21 -22.44 -12.17
N THR A 140 17.23 -22.08 -10.89
CA THR A 140 18.14 -21.11 -10.30
C THR A 140 19.58 -21.50 -10.63
N ALA A 141 20.24 -20.72 -11.50
CA ALA A 141 21.67 -20.85 -11.73
C ALA A 141 22.44 -20.31 -10.52
N ALA A 142 22.73 -21.18 -9.55
CA ALA A 142 23.76 -20.97 -8.55
C ALA A 142 24.81 -22.07 -8.69
N LYS A 143 26.00 -21.68 -9.16
CA LYS A 143 27.23 -22.48 -9.14
C LYS A 143 27.39 -23.22 -7.80
N ARG A 144 27.46 -24.56 -7.84
CA ARG A 144 28.44 -25.36 -7.09
C ARG A 144 28.43 -26.81 -7.57
N SER A 145 29.64 -27.30 -7.78
CA SER A 145 30.02 -28.66 -8.12
C SER A 145 29.39 -29.71 -7.21
N THR A 146 28.80 -30.75 -7.77
CA THR A 146 29.15 -32.15 -7.43
C THR A 146 28.48 -33.13 -8.41
N THR A 147 29.26 -34.14 -8.77
CA THR A 147 29.01 -35.30 -9.63
C THR A 147 27.86 -36.21 -9.19
N SER A 148 27.04 -36.67 -10.14
CA SER A 148 26.50 -38.05 -10.30
C SER A 148 25.46 -38.05 -11.44
N SER A 149 25.79 -38.59 -12.62
CA SER A 149 25.44 -39.93 -13.09
C SER A 149 23.95 -40.28 -13.00
N CYS A 150 23.24 -40.24 -14.13
CA CYS A 150 22.28 -41.28 -14.56
C CYS A 150 21.90 -41.09 -16.04
N ARG A 151 21.96 -42.18 -16.82
CA ARG A 151 21.66 -42.29 -18.26
C ARG A 151 20.15 -42.27 -18.54
N PRO A 152 19.72 -41.95 -19.78
CA PRO A 152 18.32 -42.09 -20.19
C PRO A 152 17.96 -43.56 -20.45
N ILE A 153 16.79 -43.99 -19.98
CA ILE A 153 16.16 -45.26 -20.37
C ILE A 153 15.17 -44.93 -21.49
N LEU A 154 15.44 -45.52 -22.66
CA LEU A 154 14.51 -45.80 -23.76
C LEU A 154 13.60 -46.96 -23.34
N GLU A 155 12.31 -46.89 -23.67
CA GLU A 155 11.31 -47.97 -23.88
C GLU A 155 9.91 -47.32 -23.72
N VAL A 156 8.89 -47.44 -24.59
CA VAL A 156 8.58 -48.21 -25.83
C VAL A 156 7.73 -47.30 -26.73
#